data_AF-A0A963Y8R4-F1
#
_entry.id   AF-A0A963Y8R4-F1
#
_cell.length_a   1.000
_cell.length_b   1.000
_cell.length_c   1.000
_cell.angle_alpha   90.00
_cell.angle_beta   90.00
_cell.angle_gamma   90.00
#
_symmetry.space_group_name_H-M   'P 1'
#
loop_
_entity.id
_entity.type
_entity.pdbx_description
1 polymer ?
#
loop_
_entity_poly.entity_id
_entity_poly.type
_entity_poly.pdbx_seq_one_letter_code
_entity_poly.pdbx_strand_id
1 'polypeptide(L)'
;MRLASAALPVLLAAAPPVSAQPANHIGEPMADILLANGCAMSETDLAAAMDADGWHISDFQAQVRALFNGGYVVKAADGRLTLTGWGNCK
;
A
#
# COMPACT_ATOMS: atom_id res chain seq x y z
N MET A 1 -20.06 37.38 -38.39
CA MET A 1 -20.42 37.77 -37.01
C MET A 1 -20.59 36.51 -36.18
N ARG A 2 -19.83 36.41 -35.07
CA ARG A 2 -20.14 35.71 -33.78
C ARG A 2 -20.49 34.21 -33.84
N LEU A 3 -20.01 33.30 -33.01
CA LEU A 3 -19.18 33.31 -31.80
C LEU A 3 -18.74 31.83 -31.58
N ALA A 4 -17.66 31.68 -30.81
CA ALA A 4 -17.03 30.42 -30.39
C ALA A 4 -17.97 29.39 -29.75
N SER A 5 -17.62 28.11 -29.86
CA SER A 5 -17.66 27.19 -28.72
C SER A 5 -16.67 26.05 -28.91
N ALA A 6 -15.72 26.02 -27.98
CA ALA A 6 -14.70 25.01 -27.82
C ALA A 6 -15.33 23.66 -27.47
N ALA A 7 -14.86 22.59 -28.10
CA ALA A 7 -15.01 21.25 -27.56
C ALA A 7 -13.65 20.82 -27.00
N LEU A 8 -13.69 20.51 -25.70
CA LEU A 8 -12.59 20.23 -24.80
C LEU A 8 -11.69 19.06 -25.23
N PRO A 9 -10.44 19.01 -24.72
CA PRO A 9 -9.48 17.94 -25.03
C PRO A 9 -10.00 16.57 -24.59
N VAL A 10 -9.78 15.58 -25.47
CA VAL A 10 -10.03 14.16 -25.21
C VAL A 10 -9.22 13.73 -23.98
N LEU A 11 -9.99 13.34 -22.96
CA LEU A 11 -9.73 12.35 -21.93
C LEU A 11 -8.25 11.96 -21.70
N LEU A 12 -7.73 12.48 -20.59
CA LEU A 12 -7.15 11.71 -19.49
C LEU A 12 -6.72 10.26 -19.87
N ALA A 13 -5.49 10.11 -20.35
CA ALA A 13 -4.87 8.80 -20.49
C ALA A 13 -4.74 8.19 -19.09
N ALA A 14 -5.55 7.16 -18.83
CA ALA A 14 -5.55 6.35 -17.64
C ALA A 14 -4.14 5.79 -17.37
N ALA A 15 -3.55 6.15 -16.24
CA ALA A 15 -2.57 5.26 -15.62
C ALA A 15 -3.28 3.92 -15.34
N PRO A 16 -2.65 2.77 -15.60
CA PRO A 16 -3.24 1.48 -15.23
C PRO A 16 -3.54 1.51 -13.72
N PRO A 17 -4.65 0.89 -13.26
CA PRO A 17 -4.86 0.73 -11.83
C PRO A 17 -3.65 -0.04 -11.29
N VAL A 18 -2.85 0.60 -10.46
CA VAL A 18 -1.80 -0.09 -9.71
C VAL A 18 -2.53 -1.15 -8.89
N SER A 19 -2.41 -2.40 -9.33
CA SER A 19 -2.75 -3.65 -8.67
C SER A 19 -3.66 -3.52 -7.44
N ALA A 20 -4.97 -3.66 -7.65
CA ALA A 20 -5.97 -4.05 -6.64
C ALA A 20 -5.71 -3.57 -5.19
N GLN A 21 -5.60 -2.26 -4.97
CA GLN A 21 -5.68 -1.69 -3.63
C GLN A 21 -7.16 -1.66 -3.23
N PRO A 22 -7.62 -2.48 -2.26
CA PRO A 22 -8.97 -2.35 -1.76
C PRO A 22 -9.04 -1.02 -0.98
N ALA A 23 -9.77 -0.06 -1.54
CA ALA A 23 -9.95 1.26 -0.97
C ALA A 23 -10.31 1.15 0.52
N ASN A 24 -9.46 1.71 1.39
CA ASN A 24 -9.63 1.82 2.85
C ASN A 24 -9.34 0.57 3.70
N HIS A 25 -8.29 -0.20 3.40
CA HIS A 25 -7.88 -1.31 4.29
C HIS A 25 -6.98 -0.83 5.45
N ILE A 26 -7.32 -1.26 6.67
CA ILE A 26 -6.53 -1.08 7.91
C ILE A 26 -5.04 -1.46 7.72
N GLY A 27 -4.70 -2.27 6.72
CA GLY A 27 -3.34 -2.70 6.39
C GLY A 27 -2.56 -1.82 5.40
N GLU A 28 -3.17 -0.83 4.76
CA GLU A 28 -2.52 0.01 3.74
C GLU A 28 -1.24 0.71 4.25
N PRO A 29 -1.20 1.34 5.45
CA PRO A 29 -0.02 2.05 5.90
C PRO A 29 1.19 1.14 6.07
N MET A 30 0.97 -0.03 6.69
CA MET A 30 1.98 -1.07 6.79
C MET A 30 2.47 -1.54 5.41
N ALA A 31 1.55 -1.70 4.44
CA ALA A 31 1.90 -2.13 3.10
C ALA A 31 2.73 -1.08 2.36
N ASP A 32 2.41 0.21 2.50
CA ASP A 32 3.18 1.30 1.91
C ASP A 32 4.57 1.42 2.53
N ILE A 33 4.69 1.26 3.85
CA ILE A 33 5.97 1.21 4.54
C ILE A 33 6.81 0.01 4.08
N LEU A 34 6.21 -1.18 3.95
CA LEU A 34 6.90 -2.35 3.41
C LEU A 34 7.36 -2.10 1.97
N LEU A 35 6.50 -1.54 1.12
CA LEU A 35 6.80 -1.22 -0.27
C LEU A 35 7.97 -0.21 -0.38
N ALA A 36 7.95 0.85 0.43
CA ALA A 36 9.02 1.85 0.48
C ALA A 36 10.37 1.28 0.95
N ASN A 37 10.35 0.22 1.76
CA ASN A 37 11.53 -0.42 2.33
C ASN A 37 11.93 -1.73 1.61
N GLY A 38 11.43 -1.95 0.39
CA GLY A 38 11.86 -3.08 -0.44
C GLY A 38 11.07 -4.38 -0.21
N CYS A 39 9.78 -4.26 0.11
CA CYS A 39 8.80 -5.34 0.23
C CYS A 39 8.98 -6.30 1.40
N ALA A 40 10.07 -6.24 2.16
CA ALA A 40 10.27 -7.11 3.30
C ALA A 40 10.97 -6.38 4.45
N MET A 41 10.51 -6.59 5.68
CA MET A 41 11.13 -6.01 6.88
C MET A 41 10.96 -6.92 8.08
N SER A 42 11.81 -6.76 9.09
CA SER A 42 11.57 -7.39 10.38
C SER A 42 10.33 -6.76 11.04
N GLU A 43 9.62 -7.50 11.89
CA GLU A 43 8.48 -6.95 12.64
C GLU A 43 8.89 -5.75 13.50
N THR A 44 10.11 -5.78 14.06
CA THR A 44 10.64 -4.69 14.89
C THR A 44 10.91 -3.43 14.09
N ASP A 45 11.56 -3.55 12.92
CA ASP A 45 11.86 -2.39 12.08
C ASP A 45 10.59 -1.81 11.48
N LEU A 46 9.64 -2.67 11.09
CA LEU A 46 8.34 -2.25 10.58
C LEU A 46 7.53 -1.49 11.64
N ALA A 47 7.54 -1.98 12.88
CA ALA A 47 6.91 -1.30 14.01
C ALA A 47 7.53 0.09 14.27
N ALA A 48 8.86 0.19 14.24
CA ALA A 48 9.56 1.46 14.41
C ALA A 48 9.28 2.43 13.24
N ALA A 49 9.23 1.93 12.00
CA ALA A 49 8.89 2.73 10.83
C ALA A 49 7.45 3.24 10.89
N MET A 50 6.51 2.42 11.37
CA MET A 50 5.12 2.84 11.58
C MET A 50 5.00 3.94 12.64
N ASP A 51 5.69 3.80 13.77
CA ASP A 51 5.70 4.82 14.83
C ASP A 51 6.32 6.15 14.32
N ALA A 52 7.41 6.06 13.55
CA ALA A 52 8.04 7.21 12.92
C ALA A 52 7.13 7.92 11.89
N ASP A 53 6.26 7.16 11.23
CA ASP A 53 5.27 7.66 10.27
C ASP A 53 3.96 8.12 10.95
N GLY A 54 3.92 8.10 12.29
CA GLY A 54 2.81 8.59 13.12
C GLY A 54 1.67 7.60 13.32
N TRP A 55 1.84 6.33 12.91
CA TRP A 55 0.87 5.28 13.15
C TRP A 55 1.04 4.70 14.54
N HIS A 56 -0.06 4.56 15.25
CA HIS A 56 -0.01 3.95 16.58
C HIS A 56 0.33 2.47 16.49
N ILE A 57 1.30 2.04 17.30
CA ILE A 57 1.66 0.63 17.48
C ILE A 57 0.45 -0.24 17.88
N SER A 58 -0.58 0.35 18.49
CA SER A 58 -1.84 -0.36 18.81
C SER A 58 -2.57 -0.85 17.55
N ASP A 59 -2.41 -0.15 16.43
CA ASP A 59 -3.02 -0.51 15.16
C ASP A 59 -2.19 -1.56 14.43
N PHE A 60 -0.89 -1.68 14.74
CA PHE A 60 0.05 -2.61 14.11
C PHE A 60 -0.55 -4.02 13.98
N GLN A 61 -1.06 -4.60 15.06
CA GLN A 61 -1.63 -5.95 14.99
C GLN A 61 -2.89 -6.03 14.11
N ALA A 62 -3.71 -4.98 14.07
CA ALA A 62 -4.87 -4.92 13.21
C ALA A 62 -4.45 -4.82 11.73
N GLN A 63 -3.41 -4.05 11.43
CA GLN A 63 -2.84 -3.89 10.08
C GLN A 63 -2.23 -5.21 9.59
N VAL A 64 -1.35 -5.82 10.41
CA VAL A 64 -0.73 -7.12 10.14
C VAL A 64 -1.82 -8.17 9.84
N ARG A 65 -2.82 -8.28 10.72
CA ARG A 65 -3.91 -9.25 10.55
C ARG A 65 -4.74 -8.97 9.30
N ALA A 66 -5.01 -7.71 8.97
CA ALA A 66 -5.73 -7.35 7.76
C ALA A 66 -4.96 -7.77 6.50
N LEU A 67 -3.64 -7.54 6.47
CA LEU A 67 -2.80 -7.96 5.34
C LEU A 67 -2.64 -9.47 5.25
N PHE A 68 -2.47 -10.18 6.37
CA PHE A 68 -2.45 -11.64 6.39
C PHE A 68 -3.76 -12.25 5.91
N ASN A 69 -4.90 -11.76 6.42
CA ASN A 69 -6.22 -12.24 6.00
C ASN A 69 -6.50 -11.93 4.52
N GLY A 70 -5.97 -10.82 4.00
CA GLY A 70 -6.05 -10.47 2.59
C GLY A 70 -5.05 -11.22 1.69
N GLY A 71 -4.12 -12.00 2.27
CA GLY A 71 -3.08 -12.69 1.52
C GLY A 71 -2.01 -11.76 0.95
N TYR A 72 -1.89 -10.54 1.47
CA TYR A 72 -0.93 -9.53 1.01
C TYR A 72 0.38 -9.56 1.76
N VAL A 73 0.46 -10.24 2.91
CA VAL A 73 1.71 -10.40 3.65
C VAL A 73 1.90 -11.87 3.99
N VAL A 74 3.15 -12.31 3.88
CA VAL A 74 3.61 -13.63 4.32
C VAL A 74 4.74 -13.46 5.34
N LYS A 75 4.79 -14.32 6.35
CA LYS A 75 5.93 -14.39 7.26
C LYS A 75 6.99 -15.29 6.63
N ALA A 76 8.13 -14.71 6.29
CA ALA A 76 9.27 -15.45 5.78
C ALA A 76 9.92 -16.29 6.91
N ALA A 77 10.63 -17.35 6.52
CA ALA A 77 11.27 -18.27 7.47
C ALA A 77 12.38 -17.61 8.31
N ASP A 78 12.93 -16.49 7.85
CA ASP A 78 13.89 -15.66 8.58
C ASP A 78 13.24 -14.71 9.61
N GLY A 79 11.90 -14.77 9.75
CA GLY A 79 11.14 -13.97 10.70
C GLY A 79 10.67 -12.60 10.16
N ARG A 80 10.99 -12.26 8.90
CA ARG A 80 10.53 -11.02 8.27
C ARG A 80 9.10 -11.12 7.78
N LEU A 81 8.40 -10.00 7.73
CA LEU A 81 7.15 -9.85 7.02
C LEU A 81 7.46 -9.39 5.60
N THR A 82 6.99 -10.17 4.62
CA THR A 82 7.14 -9.89 3.20
C THR A 82 5.79 -9.57 2.61
N LEU A 83 5.70 -8.39 2.00
CA LEU A 83 4.55 -7.95 1.23
C LEU A 83 4.55 -8.67 -0.12
N THR A 84 3.40 -9.25 -0.49
CA THR A 84 3.18 -10.00 -1.71
C THR A 84 1.90 -9.51 -2.37
N GLY A 85 1.94 -9.23 -3.67
CA GLY A 85 0.73 -8.82 -4.41
C GLY A 85 0.20 -7.42 -4.08
N TRP A 86 1.02 -6.57 -3.46
CA TRP A 86 0.73 -5.14 -3.24
C TRP A 86 1.74 -4.28 -3.98
N GLY A 87 1.26 -3.36 -4.82
CA GLY A 87 2.11 -2.52 -5.66
C GLY A 87 3.03 -3.35 -6.56
N ASN A 88 4.35 -3.12 -6.43
CA ASN A 88 5.40 -3.82 -7.18
C ASN A 88 6.01 -5.01 -6.43
N CYS A 89 5.52 -5.33 -5.23
CA CYS A 89 6.01 -6.44 -4.43
C CYS A 89 5.40 -7.76 -4.93
N LYS A 90 6.26 -8.71 -5.29
CA LYS A 90 5.88 -10.01 -5.87
C LYS A 90 6.00 -11.14 -4.85
#